data_AF-A0A651EYV8-F1
#
_entry.id   AF-A0A651EYV8-F1
#
_cell.length_a   1.000
_cell.length_b   1.000
_cell.length_c   1.000
_cell.angle_alpha   90.00
_cell.angle_beta   90.00
_cell.angle_gamma   90.00
#
_symmetry.space_group_name_H-M   'P 1'
#
loop_
_entity.id
_entity.type
_entity.pdbx_description
1 polymer ?
#
loop_
_entity_poly.entity_id
_entity_poly.type
_entity_poly.pdbx_seq_one_letter_code
_entity_poly.pdbx_strand_id
1 'polypeptide(L)'
;MVCVAPVLLSGCMEERVVAVRGGLQNMPGAVGGIRPDRPDSGESVGVGTNRWSRYLEAYGDPHAKLTGSEQDPRRHIDEFGNVTLILRSPADVLYHTYWTIQRGEWEILYEQVISDRLKRNYVEHFKEPEESVRFLRRNRQDVQQLLEVLPGAEMTPGALLSTVGPLAFRITASPEQTHGKKFKSVDVIIEDGVFRLLLIK
;
A
#
# COMPACT_ATOMS: atom_id res chain seq x y z
N MET A 1 -22.80 -5.99 -53.16
CA MET A 1 -21.37 -5.88 -52.84
C MET A 1 -21.12 -4.46 -52.38
N VAL A 2 -21.10 -4.24 -51.06
CA VAL A 2 -20.89 -2.94 -50.42
C VAL A 2 -19.73 -3.13 -49.46
N CYS A 3 -18.59 -2.50 -49.79
CA CYS A 3 -17.43 -2.31 -48.91
C CYS A 3 -17.55 -0.96 -48.20
N VAL A 4 -16.73 -0.77 -47.15
CA VAL A 4 -16.43 0.44 -46.32
C VAL A 4 -16.90 0.25 -44.88
N ALA A 5 -16.12 0.39 -43.80
CA ALA A 5 -14.68 0.45 -43.50
C ALA A 5 -14.54 0.31 -41.95
N PRO A 6 -13.42 -0.18 -41.38
CA PRO A 6 -13.23 -0.19 -39.92
C PRO A 6 -12.58 1.12 -39.43
N VAL A 7 -13.17 1.74 -38.41
CA VAL A 7 -12.59 2.88 -37.67
C VAL A 7 -11.67 2.33 -36.58
N LEU A 8 -10.36 2.51 -36.74
CA LEU A 8 -9.36 2.26 -35.71
C LEU A 8 -9.18 3.54 -34.87
N LEU A 9 -9.79 3.57 -33.68
CA LEU A 9 -9.46 4.57 -32.67
C LEU A 9 -8.17 4.15 -31.97
N SER A 10 -7.04 4.68 -32.45
CA SER A 10 -5.75 4.65 -31.78
C SER A 10 -5.82 5.57 -30.55
N GLY A 11 -5.89 4.99 -29.36
CA GLY A 11 -5.76 5.73 -28.11
C GLY A 11 -4.31 6.15 -27.91
N CYS A 12 -4.02 7.45 -28.11
CA CYS A 12 -2.79 8.07 -27.66
C CYS A 12 -2.73 7.99 -26.13
N MET A 13 -1.89 7.08 -25.63
CA MET A 13 -1.53 7.01 -24.22
C MET A 13 -0.46 8.08 -23.98
N GLU A 14 -0.82 9.19 -23.33
CA GLU A 14 0.14 10.23 -22.93
C GLU A 14 1.06 9.70 -21.83
N GLU A 15 2.26 9.30 -22.22
CA GLU A 15 3.34 8.95 -21.30
C GLU A 15 4.02 10.25 -20.86
N ARG A 16 3.68 10.74 -19.66
CA ARG A 16 4.35 11.91 -19.07
C ARG A 16 5.63 11.47 -18.39
N VAL A 17 6.74 11.52 -19.13
CA VAL A 17 8.09 11.37 -18.55
C VAL A 17 8.37 12.59 -17.67
N VAL A 18 8.28 12.40 -16.35
CA VAL A 18 8.85 13.35 -15.39
C VAL A 18 10.36 13.21 -15.47
N ALA A 19 11.01 14.20 -16.08
CA ALA A 19 12.47 14.29 -16.13
C ALA A 19 13.03 14.31 -14.71
N VAL A 20 13.57 13.18 -14.25
CA VAL A 20 14.37 13.11 -13.04
C VAL A 20 15.74 13.70 -13.37
N ARG A 21 15.95 14.91 -12.86
CA ARG A 21 17.27 15.52 -12.68
C ARG A 21 18.16 14.56 -11.88
N GLY A 22 19.35 14.26 -12.40
CA GLY A 22 20.50 13.91 -11.56
C GLY A 22 21.32 12.72 -12.06
N GLY A 23 22.11 12.91 -13.13
CA GLY A 23 23.08 11.89 -13.56
C GLY A 23 24.21 12.38 -14.49
N LEU A 24 24.29 13.69 -14.79
CA LEU A 24 25.29 14.24 -15.71
C LEU A 24 26.45 14.98 -15.00
N GLN A 25 26.70 14.70 -13.71
CA GLN A 25 27.75 15.37 -12.93
C GLN A 25 29.17 14.80 -13.12
N ASN A 26 29.36 13.77 -13.95
CA ASN A 26 30.66 13.13 -14.18
C ASN A 26 31.18 13.28 -15.62
N MET A 27 30.89 14.40 -16.30
CA MET A 27 31.57 14.72 -17.56
C MET A 27 32.86 15.51 -17.29
N PRO A 28 34.02 15.09 -17.86
CA PRO A 28 35.25 15.86 -17.76
C PRO A 28 35.08 17.22 -18.46
N GLY A 29 35.21 18.31 -17.69
CA GLY A 29 35.06 19.69 -18.18
C GLY A 29 34.01 20.56 -17.47
N ALA A 30 33.25 20.02 -16.50
CA ALA A 30 32.30 20.83 -15.72
C ALA A 30 33.02 21.68 -14.64
N VAL A 31 33.04 23.00 -14.83
CA VAL A 31 33.55 23.96 -13.84
C VAL A 31 32.53 24.12 -12.72
N GLY A 32 32.85 23.64 -11.52
CA GLY A 32 32.00 23.74 -10.34
C GLY A 32 31.92 25.17 -9.80
N GLY A 33 30.70 25.69 -9.71
CA GLY A 33 30.42 26.95 -9.02
C GLY A 33 30.74 26.84 -7.53
N ILE A 34 31.47 27.84 -7.05
CA ILE A 34 31.86 28.09 -5.65
C ILE A 34 30.62 27.98 -4.74
N ARG A 35 30.70 27.13 -3.71
CA ARG A 35 29.72 27.14 -2.61
C ARG A 35 30.06 28.29 -1.66
N PRO A 36 29.12 29.18 -1.30
CA PRO A 36 29.34 30.11 -0.21
C PRO A 36 29.34 29.35 1.13
N ASP A 37 30.18 29.85 2.03
CA ASP A 37 30.52 29.30 3.33
C ASP A 37 29.30 28.91 4.18
N ARG A 38 29.40 27.73 4.79
CA ARG A 38 28.44 27.24 5.78
C ARG A 38 28.90 27.70 7.15
N PRO A 39 28.16 28.56 7.88
CA PRO A 39 28.49 28.85 9.25
C PRO A 39 28.22 27.63 10.13
N ASP A 40 29.21 27.32 10.95
CA ASP A 40 29.16 26.38 12.06
C ASP A 40 28.52 27.10 13.26
N SER A 41 27.33 26.68 13.68
CA SER A 41 26.76 26.92 15.02
C SER A 41 25.35 26.31 15.12
N GLY A 42 25.27 25.17 15.82
CA GLY A 42 24.56 25.09 17.10
C GLY A 42 23.13 25.61 17.24
N GLU A 43 22.31 25.67 16.19
CA GLU A 43 20.89 25.97 16.32
C GLU A 43 20.07 24.76 15.88
N SER A 44 19.49 24.07 16.87
CA SER A 44 18.48 23.04 16.68
C SER A 44 17.31 23.66 15.94
N VAL A 45 17.31 23.54 14.61
CA VAL A 45 16.15 23.83 13.77
C VAL A 45 15.02 23.01 14.34
N GLY A 46 14.08 23.69 15.00
CA GLY A 46 12.89 23.08 15.59
C GLY A 46 12.29 22.15 14.54
N VAL A 47 12.13 20.89 14.93
CA VAL A 47 11.53 19.82 14.12
C VAL A 47 10.15 20.30 13.72
N GLY A 48 10.08 20.96 12.55
CA GLY A 48 8.82 21.37 11.95
C GLY A 48 7.98 20.13 11.85
N THR A 49 6.79 20.18 12.45
CA THR A 49 5.82 19.08 12.58
C THR A 49 5.72 18.32 11.26
N ASN A 50 6.53 17.29 11.07
CA ASN A 50 6.45 16.48 9.88
C ASN A 50 5.13 15.70 10.03
N ARG A 51 4.46 15.45 8.91
CA ARG A 51 3.18 14.70 8.86
C ARG A 51 3.25 13.41 9.70
N TRP A 52 4.45 12.84 9.80
CA TRP A 52 4.84 11.74 10.67
C TRP A 52 4.61 11.97 12.16
N SER A 53 5.06 13.07 12.76
CA SER A 53 4.79 13.37 14.19
C SER A 53 3.28 13.44 14.47
N ARG A 54 2.49 14.09 13.60
CA ARG A 54 1.02 14.17 13.78
C ARG A 54 0.34 12.81 13.62
N TYR A 55 0.85 11.96 12.73
CA TYR A 55 0.35 10.59 12.58
C TYR A 55 0.68 9.73 13.80
N LEU A 56 1.92 9.83 14.32
CA LEU A 56 2.35 9.13 15.54
C LEU A 56 1.60 9.63 16.79
N GLU A 57 1.29 10.93 16.88
CA GLU A 57 0.45 11.49 17.95
C GLU A 57 -1.00 11.03 17.84
N ALA A 58 -1.60 11.04 16.65
CA ALA A 58 -2.99 10.65 16.46
C ALA A 58 -3.22 9.14 16.52
N TYR A 59 -2.24 8.34 16.11
CA TYR A 59 -2.39 6.90 15.90
C TYR A 59 -1.34 6.04 16.61
N GLY A 60 -0.46 6.60 17.44
CA GLY A 60 0.60 5.85 18.13
C GLY A 60 1.72 5.35 17.19
N ASP A 61 2.79 4.80 17.76
CA ASP A 61 3.84 4.13 16.98
C ASP A 61 3.25 2.91 16.24
N PRO A 62 3.27 2.88 14.89
CA PRO A 62 2.75 1.76 14.12
C PRO A 62 3.53 0.46 14.39
N HIS A 63 4.78 0.54 14.84
CA HIS A 63 5.55 -0.63 15.28
C HIS A 63 5.19 -1.08 16.69
N ALA A 64 4.91 -0.16 17.62
CA ALA A 64 4.43 -0.50 18.97
C ALA A 64 3.05 -1.20 18.96
N LYS A 65 2.21 -0.91 17.96
CA LYS A 65 0.83 -1.44 17.83
C LYS A 65 0.71 -2.86 17.28
N LEU A 66 1.83 -3.53 16.98
CA LEU A 66 1.81 -4.98 16.75
C LEU A 66 1.80 -5.79 18.07
N THR A 67 1.84 -5.10 19.22
CA THR A 67 1.56 -5.70 20.52
C THR A 67 0.05 -5.62 20.76
N GLY A 68 -0.65 -6.76 20.70
CA GLY A 68 -2.12 -6.82 20.74
C GLY A 68 -2.71 -6.37 22.08
N SER A 69 -2.90 -5.06 22.26
CA SER A 69 -3.68 -4.52 23.38
C SER A 69 -5.14 -4.95 23.26
N GLU A 70 -5.76 -5.24 24.40
CA GLU A 70 -7.12 -5.78 24.56
C GLU A 70 -8.24 -4.91 23.94
N GLN A 71 -7.94 -3.66 23.59
CA GLN A 71 -8.82 -2.77 22.84
C GLN A 71 -8.06 -2.14 21.67
N ASP A 72 -8.13 -2.77 20.50
CA ASP A 72 -7.70 -2.14 19.25
C ASP A 72 -8.81 -1.20 18.77
N PRO A 73 -8.59 0.13 18.69
CA PRO A 73 -9.62 1.07 18.25
C PRO A 73 -10.08 0.84 16.80
N ARG A 74 -9.37 0.02 16.02
CA ARG A 74 -9.74 -0.34 14.64
C ARG A 74 -10.65 -1.57 14.56
N ARG A 75 -10.91 -2.25 15.68
CA ARG A 75 -11.75 -3.45 15.76
C ARG A 75 -12.84 -3.24 16.79
N HIS A 76 -14.09 -3.22 16.33
CA HIS A 76 -15.26 -3.15 17.20
C HIS A 76 -15.86 -4.55 17.38
N ILE A 77 -16.17 -4.93 18.61
CA ILE A 77 -16.93 -6.14 18.94
C ILE A 77 -18.22 -5.66 19.58
N ASP A 78 -19.35 -6.02 19.00
CA ASP A 78 -20.66 -5.66 19.57
C ASP A 78 -21.06 -6.57 20.75
N GLU A 79 -22.21 -6.28 21.35
CA GLU A 79 -22.76 -7.06 22.47
C GLU A 79 -23.09 -8.52 22.12
N PHE A 80 -23.22 -8.81 20.82
CA PHE A 80 -23.50 -10.15 20.29
C PHE A 80 -22.23 -10.90 19.88
N GLY A 81 -21.06 -10.29 19.99
CA GLY A 81 -19.79 -10.87 19.58
C GLY A 81 -19.47 -10.72 18.08
N ASN A 82 -20.25 -9.96 17.31
CA ASN A 82 -19.93 -9.68 15.92
C ASN A 82 -18.75 -8.70 15.85
N VAL A 83 -17.78 -9.06 15.02
CA VAL A 83 -16.58 -8.26 14.80
C VAL A 83 -16.80 -7.35 13.59
N THR A 84 -16.58 -6.05 13.75
CA THR A 84 -16.54 -5.07 12.66
C THR A 84 -15.17 -4.40 12.60
N LEU A 85 -14.55 -4.41 11.43
CA LEU A 85 -13.25 -3.80 11.18
C LEU A 85 -13.38 -2.40 10.59
N ILE A 86 -12.53 -1.47 11.03
CA ILE A 86 -12.50 -0.09 10.55
C ILE A 86 -11.38 0.06 9.52
N LEU A 87 -11.74 0.20 8.25
CA LEU A 87 -10.79 0.27 7.13
C LEU A 87 -10.79 1.68 6.49
N ARG A 88 -10.33 2.68 7.23
CA ARG A 88 -10.37 4.11 6.82
C ARG A 88 -9.16 4.55 6.01
N SER A 89 -8.08 3.77 6.07
CA SER A 89 -6.82 4.05 5.38
C SER A 89 -6.20 2.77 4.83
N PRO A 90 -5.27 2.86 3.88
CA PRO A 90 -4.51 1.69 3.43
C PRO A 90 -3.74 1.00 4.56
N ALA A 91 -3.23 1.76 5.54
CA ALA A 91 -2.56 1.22 6.71
C ALA A 91 -3.49 0.32 7.54
N ASP A 92 -4.78 0.69 7.68
CA ASP A 92 -5.76 -0.14 8.38
C ASP A 92 -6.03 -1.45 7.61
N VAL A 93 -6.07 -1.41 6.26
CA VAL A 93 -6.20 -2.62 5.43
C VAL A 93 -5.02 -3.56 5.65
N LEU A 94 -3.78 -3.06 5.62
CA LEU A 94 -2.59 -3.88 5.85
C LEU A 94 -2.59 -4.46 7.27
N TYR A 95 -2.92 -3.64 8.28
CA TYR A 95 -3.03 -4.07 9.68
C TYR A 95 -4.04 -5.21 9.85
N HIS A 96 -5.27 -5.03 9.35
CA HIS A 96 -6.31 -6.04 9.48
C HIS A 96 -6.01 -7.29 8.65
N THR A 97 -5.41 -7.14 7.47
CA THR A 97 -4.95 -8.28 6.67
C THR A 97 -3.92 -9.10 7.46
N TYR A 98 -2.94 -8.44 8.09
CA TYR A 98 -1.92 -9.13 8.89
C TYR A 98 -2.53 -9.91 10.04
N TRP A 99 -3.39 -9.27 10.84
CA TRP A 99 -3.94 -9.88 12.06
C TRP A 99 -4.98 -10.95 11.80
N THR A 100 -5.84 -10.79 10.79
CA THR A 100 -6.81 -11.83 10.41
C THR A 100 -6.10 -13.08 9.90
N ILE A 101 -5.04 -12.92 9.09
CA ILE A 101 -4.16 -14.03 8.67
C ILE A 101 -3.49 -14.67 9.89
N GLN A 102 -2.95 -13.86 10.81
CA GLN A 102 -2.22 -14.34 11.98
C GLN A 102 -3.11 -15.17 12.91
N ARG A 103 -4.36 -14.72 13.13
CA ARG A 103 -5.36 -15.34 14.01
C ARG A 103 -6.18 -16.44 13.31
N GLY A 104 -6.04 -16.59 11.99
CA GLY A 104 -6.84 -17.55 11.22
C GLY A 104 -8.30 -17.15 11.07
N GLU A 105 -8.61 -15.85 11.17
CA GLU A 105 -9.95 -15.26 11.01
C GLU A 105 -10.28 -15.09 9.51
N TRP A 106 -10.26 -16.20 8.76
CA TRP A 106 -10.35 -16.20 7.30
C TRP A 106 -11.70 -15.70 6.76
N GLU A 107 -12.77 -15.95 7.49
CA GLU A 107 -14.12 -15.50 7.15
C GLU A 107 -14.22 -13.97 7.25
N ILE A 108 -13.76 -13.38 8.36
CA ILE A 108 -13.68 -11.92 8.53
C ILE A 108 -12.79 -11.28 7.45
N LEU A 109 -11.64 -11.90 7.15
CA LEU A 109 -10.76 -11.45 6.08
C LEU A 109 -11.50 -11.41 4.73
N TYR A 110 -12.23 -12.48 4.40
CA TYR A 110 -12.98 -12.58 3.15
C TYR A 110 -14.13 -11.57 3.07
N GLU A 111 -14.93 -11.47 4.13
CA GLU A 111 -16.13 -10.65 4.14
C GLU A 111 -15.81 -9.15 4.18
N GLN A 112 -14.89 -8.74 5.05
CA GLN A 112 -14.70 -7.32 5.38
C GLN A 112 -13.45 -6.71 4.74
N VAL A 113 -12.39 -7.49 4.54
CA VAL A 113 -11.09 -6.96 4.08
C VAL A 113 -10.91 -7.12 2.58
N ILE A 114 -11.27 -8.28 2.02
CA ILE A 114 -11.15 -8.53 0.58
C ILE A 114 -12.20 -7.75 -0.20
N SER A 115 -11.76 -7.03 -1.24
CA SER A 115 -12.63 -6.23 -2.11
C SER A 115 -13.63 -7.07 -2.89
N ASP A 116 -14.81 -6.51 -3.11
CA ASP A 116 -15.86 -7.15 -3.91
C ASP A 116 -15.51 -7.12 -5.40
N ARG A 117 -14.71 -6.15 -5.84
CA ARG A 117 -14.08 -6.17 -7.16
C ARG A 117 -13.18 -7.39 -7.36
N LEU A 118 -12.34 -7.76 -6.39
CA LEU A 118 -11.52 -8.96 -6.52
C LEU A 118 -12.41 -10.21 -6.62
N LYS A 119 -13.39 -10.34 -5.72
CA LYS A 119 -14.33 -11.48 -5.72
C LYS A 119 -15.03 -11.62 -7.07
N ARG A 120 -15.56 -10.52 -7.63
CA ARG A 120 -16.16 -10.48 -8.97
C ARG A 120 -15.19 -10.89 -10.06
N ASN A 121 -13.95 -10.42 -10.02
CA ASN A 121 -12.94 -10.80 -11.01
C ASN A 121 -12.67 -12.32 -10.99
N TYR A 122 -12.67 -12.97 -9.83
CA TYR A 122 -12.59 -14.43 -9.76
C TYR A 122 -13.79 -15.10 -10.47
N VAL A 123 -15.02 -14.64 -10.20
CA VAL A 123 -16.22 -15.15 -10.87
C VAL A 123 -16.17 -14.96 -12.39
N GLU A 124 -15.76 -13.78 -12.86
CA GLU A 124 -15.60 -13.47 -14.29
C GLU A 124 -14.60 -14.39 -14.99
N HIS A 125 -13.61 -14.91 -14.25
CA HIS A 125 -12.63 -15.86 -14.73
C HIS A 125 -12.98 -17.33 -14.43
N PHE A 126 -14.26 -17.64 -14.14
CA PHE A 126 -14.76 -18.98 -13.82
C PHE A 126 -14.05 -19.63 -12.63
N LYS A 127 -13.64 -18.82 -11.64
CA LYS A 127 -13.02 -19.26 -10.40
C LYS A 127 -13.94 -18.97 -9.21
N GLU A 128 -13.75 -19.73 -8.15
CA GLU A 128 -14.41 -19.50 -6.88
C GLU A 128 -13.82 -18.24 -6.20
N PRO A 129 -14.62 -17.28 -5.74
CA PRO A 129 -14.15 -16.12 -4.97
C PRO A 129 -13.27 -16.47 -3.77
N GLU A 130 -13.55 -17.60 -3.11
CA GLU A 130 -12.82 -18.14 -1.97
C GLU A 130 -11.38 -18.55 -2.34
N GLU A 131 -11.06 -18.69 -3.63
CA GLU A 131 -9.70 -18.91 -4.10
C GLU A 131 -8.76 -17.76 -3.70
N SER A 132 -9.27 -16.53 -3.53
CA SER A 132 -8.51 -15.41 -2.99
C SER A 132 -8.01 -15.69 -1.55
N VAL A 133 -8.87 -16.25 -0.69
CA VAL A 133 -8.52 -16.66 0.68
C VAL A 133 -7.56 -17.84 0.65
N ARG A 134 -7.82 -18.84 -0.22
CA ARG A 134 -6.92 -19.99 -0.38
C ARG A 134 -5.53 -19.55 -0.82
N PHE A 135 -5.43 -18.54 -1.69
CA PHE A 135 -4.15 -17.93 -2.07
C PHE A 135 -3.44 -17.31 -0.86
N LEU A 136 -4.12 -16.48 -0.08
CA LEU A 136 -3.54 -15.85 1.12
C LEU A 136 -3.10 -16.89 2.16
N ARG A 137 -3.91 -17.94 2.36
CA ARG A 137 -3.60 -19.04 3.28
C ARG A 137 -2.38 -19.85 2.83
N ARG A 138 -2.27 -20.19 1.54
CA ARG A 138 -1.12 -20.92 0.97
C ARG A 138 0.17 -20.12 1.01
N ASN A 139 0.07 -18.79 0.95
CA ASN A 139 1.21 -17.88 0.95
C ASN A 139 1.33 -17.08 2.26
N ARG A 140 0.76 -17.58 3.37
CA ARG A 140 0.65 -16.83 4.64
C ARG A 140 1.98 -16.20 5.06
N GLN A 141 3.06 -16.98 5.10
CA GLN A 141 4.37 -16.51 5.56
C GLN A 141 4.93 -15.41 4.66
N ASP A 142 4.86 -15.60 3.34
CA ASP A 142 5.34 -14.62 2.35
C ASP A 142 4.53 -13.31 2.40
N VAL A 143 3.21 -13.41 2.55
CA VAL A 143 2.32 -12.24 2.71
C VAL A 143 2.67 -11.49 3.99
N GLN A 144 2.79 -12.19 5.12
CA GLN A 144 3.13 -11.56 6.40
C GLN A 144 4.49 -10.85 6.34
N GLN A 145 5.49 -11.47 5.72
CA GLN A 145 6.80 -10.84 5.52
C GLN A 145 6.76 -9.53 4.73
N LEU A 146 5.84 -9.39 3.76
CA LEU A 146 5.63 -8.14 3.05
C LEU A 146 4.91 -7.11 3.94
N LEU A 147 3.85 -7.53 4.65
CA LEU A 147 3.08 -6.62 5.51
C LEU A 147 3.93 -6.07 6.67
N GLU A 148 4.86 -6.86 7.21
CA GLU A 148 5.81 -6.45 8.25
C GLU A 148 6.76 -5.34 7.80
N VAL A 149 7.05 -5.25 6.50
CA VAL A 149 7.88 -4.16 5.94
C VAL A 149 7.07 -2.99 5.41
N LEU A 150 5.73 -3.04 5.50
CA LEU A 150 4.81 -1.96 5.13
C LEU A 150 3.81 -1.61 6.26
N PRO A 151 4.22 -1.50 7.54
CA PRO A 151 3.26 -1.35 8.65
C PRO A 151 2.47 -0.03 8.60
N GLY A 152 3.03 1.01 7.99
CA GLY A 152 2.38 2.31 7.79
C GLY A 152 1.82 2.51 6.38
N ALA A 153 1.72 1.47 5.55
CA ALA A 153 1.34 1.59 4.14
C ALA A 153 2.19 2.64 3.41
N GLU A 154 1.56 3.65 2.81
CA GLU A 154 2.20 4.77 2.09
C GLU A 154 3.04 5.67 2.98
N MET A 155 2.81 5.63 4.29
CA MET A 155 3.64 6.38 5.22
C MET A 155 4.99 5.68 5.38
N THR A 156 5.07 4.34 5.34
CA THR A 156 6.31 3.58 5.60
C THR A 156 7.53 4.16 4.85
N PRO A 157 8.66 4.44 5.51
CA PRO A 157 9.84 4.98 4.84
C PRO A 157 10.31 4.06 3.70
N GLY A 158 10.51 4.65 2.52
CA GLY A 158 10.91 3.92 1.31
C GLY A 158 9.76 3.26 0.54
N ALA A 159 8.54 3.26 1.08
CA ALA A 159 7.38 2.79 0.32
C ALA A 159 6.98 3.77 -0.78
N LEU A 160 6.59 3.23 -1.92
CA LEU A 160 6.12 3.99 -3.09
C LEU A 160 4.62 3.77 -3.28
N LEU A 161 3.88 4.87 -3.36
CA LEU A 161 2.46 4.87 -3.69
C LEU A 161 2.27 5.22 -5.17
N SER A 162 1.54 4.39 -5.90
CA SER A 162 1.20 4.61 -7.31
C SER A 162 -0.28 4.31 -7.55
N THR A 163 -0.89 4.95 -8.55
CA THR A 163 -2.27 4.64 -8.97
C THR A 163 -2.25 3.47 -9.95
N VAL A 164 -3.17 2.51 -9.80
CA VAL A 164 -3.28 1.33 -10.69
C VAL A 164 -4.64 1.21 -11.35
N GLY A 165 -5.53 2.16 -11.08
CA GLY A 165 -6.84 2.28 -11.69
C GLY A 165 -7.72 3.28 -10.94
N PRO A 166 -8.96 3.47 -11.37
CA PRO A 166 -9.93 4.29 -10.65
C PRO A 166 -10.08 3.80 -9.22
N LEU A 167 -9.83 4.71 -8.26
CA LEU A 167 -9.92 4.45 -6.82
C LEU A 167 -9.00 3.33 -6.30
N ALA A 168 -8.01 2.90 -7.09
CA ALA A 168 -7.11 1.81 -6.76
C ALA A 168 -5.66 2.29 -6.70
N PHE A 169 -4.96 1.90 -5.64
CA PHE A 169 -3.60 2.31 -5.34
C PHE A 169 -2.72 1.11 -5.07
N ARG A 170 -1.47 1.16 -5.53
CA ARG A 170 -0.42 0.19 -5.22
C ARG A 170 0.58 0.81 -4.27
N ILE A 171 0.83 0.11 -3.17
CA ILE A 171 1.91 0.40 -2.23
C ILE A 171 3.01 -0.62 -2.48
N THR A 172 4.19 -0.14 -2.86
CA THR A 172 5.36 -0.98 -3.16
C THR A 172 6.43 -0.74 -2.09
N ALA A 173 6.91 -1.80 -1.45
CA ALA A 173 8.03 -1.71 -0.51
C ALA A 173 9.35 -1.45 -1.25
N SER A 174 10.33 -0.86 -0.57
CA SER A 174 11.61 -0.56 -1.20
C SER A 174 12.35 -1.85 -1.62
N PRO A 175 13.21 -1.81 -2.65
CA PRO A 175 14.03 -2.97 -3.04
C PRO A 175 14.86 -3.55 -1.89
N GLU A 176 15.38 -2.69 -1.01
CA GLU A 176 16.16 -3.07 0.16
C GLU A 176 15.30 -3.84 1.18
N GLN A 177 14.06 -3.39 1.40
CA GLN A 177 13.10 -4.05 2.30
C GLN A 177 12.57 -5.37 1.75
N THR A 178 12.57 -5.54 0.42
CA THR A 178 12.00 -6.71 -0.28
C THR A 178 13.04 -7.71 -0.77
N HIS A 179 14.32 -7.52 -0.45
CA HIS A 179 15.37 -8.43 -0.87
C HIS A 179 15.10 -9.86 -0.36
N GLY A 180 14.97 -10.81 -1.28
CA GLY A 180 14.66 -12.21 -0.97
C GLY A 180 13.19 -12.50 -0.61
N LYS A 181 12.31 -11.49 -0.61
CA LYS A 181 10.86 -11.68 -0.38
C LYS A 181 10.15 -11.99 -1.70
N LYS A 182 9.13 -12.85 -1.61
CA LYS A 182 8.32 -13.26 -2.76
C LYS A 182 7.44 -12.14 -3.29
N PHE A 183 6.76 -11.44 -2.39
CA PHE A 183 5.88 -10.31 -2.72
C PHE A 183 6.57 -9.00 -2.40
N LYS A 184 6.22 -7.96 -3.15
CA LYS A 184 6.84 -6.63 -3.10
C LYS A 184 5.84 -5.50 -2.96
N SER A 185 4.56 -5.77 -3.23
CA SER A 185 3.53 -4.74 -3.31
C SER A 185 2.14 -5.24 -2.91
N VAL A 186 1.34 -4.31 -2.42
CA VAL A 186 -0.08 -4.52 -2.11
C VAL A 186 -0.92 -3.48 -2.86
N ASP A 187 -1.93 -3.95 -3.57
CA ASP A 187 -2.95 -3.13 -4.22
C ASP A 187 -4.16 -3.03 -3.27
N VAL A 188 -4.61 -1.81 -3.02
CA VAL A 188 -5.82 -1.48 -2.27
C VAL A 188 -6.79 -0.71 -3.17
N ILE A 189 -8.07 -0.80 -2.87
CA ILE A 189 -9.15 -0.10 -3.60
C ILE A 189 -10.13 0.53 -2.62
N ILE A 190 -10.73 1.65 -3.00
CA ILE A 190 -11.84 2.25 -2.25
C ILE A 190 -13.16 1.76 -2.85
N GLU A 191 -13.97 1.09 -2.03
CA GLU A 191 -15.33 0.63 -2.35
C GLU A 191 -16.30 1.18 -1.29
N ASP A 192 -17.33 1.89 -1.72
CA ASP A 192 -18.34 2.50 -0.83
C ASP A 192 -17.75 3.36 0.31
N GLY A 193 -16.66 4.07 0.02
CA GLY A 193 -15.95 4.92 0.99
C GLY A 193 -15.04 4.17 1.96
N VAL A 194 -14.86 2.86 1.78
CA VAL A 194 -14.04 1.98 2.63
C VAL A 194 -12.86 1.44 1.83
N PHE A 195 -11.66 1.42 2.41
CA PHE A 195 -10.50 0.79 1.78
C PHE A 195 -10.57 -0.72 1.90
N ARG A 196 -10.25 -1.44 0.82
CA ARG A 196 -10.24 -2.90 0.79
C ARG A 196 -9.02 -3.43 0.05
N LEU A 197 -8.65 -4.67 0.38
CA LEU A 197 -7.56 -5.39 -0.27
C LEU A 197 -7.99 -5.81 -1.68
N LEU A 198 -7.22 -5.37 -2.68
CA LEU A 198 -7.43 -5.75 -4.07
C LEU A 198 -6.51 -6.90 -4.48
N LEU A 199 -5.20 -6.79 -4.23
CA LEU A 199 -4.25 -7.81 -4.68
C LEU A 199 -2.92 -7.72 -3.93
N ILE A 200 -2.19 -8.83 -3.82
CA ILE A 200 -0.81 -8.88 -3.29
C ILE A 200 0.08 -9.48 -4.38
N LYS A 201 1.22 -8.82 -4.67
CA LYS A 201 2.15 -9.16 -5.76
C LYS A 201 3.60 -9.03 -5.34
#